data_AF-A0A229RK01-F1
#
_entry.id   AF-A0A229RK01-F1
#
_cell.length_a   1.000
_cell.length_b   1.000
_cell.length_c   1.000
_cell.angle_alpha   90.00
_cell.angle_beta   90.00
_cell.angle_gamma   90.00
#
_symmetry.space_group_name_H-M   'P 1'
#
loop_
_entity.id
_entity.type
_entity.pdbx_description
1 polymer ?
#
loop_
_entity_poly.entity_id
_entity_poly.type
_entity_poly.pdbx_seq_one_letter_code
_entity_poly.pdbx_strand_id
1 'polypeptide(L)'
;MGFSERARRVRDGRLAHGRRVAALCSCVSQYHPIGHRATLSFLEELAGPYQRHERALLRALEALEASRAAWLSAVAEYENLRVKEKRLGRRVPAHACPPPGKESGHWYSTVPHLSERAASHARKLRAS
;
A
#
# COMPACT_ATOMS: atom_id res chain seq x y z
N MET A 1 -6.38 -10.68 -12.93
CA MET A 1 -6.82 -10.62 -11.52
C MET A 1 -6.41 -9.29 -10.92
N GLY A 2 -7.34 -8.54 -10.34
CA GLY A 2 -7.06 -7.23 -9.71
C GLY A 2 -6.78 -7.33 -8.20
N PHE A 3 -6.49 -6.20 -7.56
CA PHE A 3 -6.33 -6.10 -6.10
C PHE A 3 -7.63 -6.48 -5.37
N SER A 4 -8.76 -5.88 -5.72
CA SER A 4 -10.05 -6.07 -5.05
C SER A 4 -10.55 -7.51 -5.10
N GLU A 5 -10.22 -8.24 -6.18
CA GLU A 5 -10.55 -9.65 -6.31
C GLU A 5 -9.74 -10.52 -5.34
N ARG A 6 -8.44 -10.25 -5.21
CA ARG A 6 -7.59 -10.96 -4.25
C ARG A 6 -7.96 -10.61 -2.82
N ALA A 7 -8.29 -9.35 -2.53
CA ALA A 7 -8.79 -8.92 -1.24
C ALA A 7 -10.08 -9.67 -0.84
N ARG A 8 -10.99 -9.90 -1.79
CA ARG A 8 -12.17 -10.76 -1.57
C ARG A 8 -11.78 -12.19 -1.20
N ARG A 9 -10.78 -12.78 -1.88
CA ARG A 9 -10.26 -14.13 -1.53
C ARG A 9 -9.63 -14.19 -0.15
N VAL A 10 -8.99 -13.13 0.33
CA VAL A 10 -8.45 -13.09 1.70
C VAL A 10 -9.58 -13.14 2.75
N ARG A 11 -10.72 -12.50 2.46
CA ARG A 11 -11.91 -12.50 3.33
C ARG A 11 -12.74 -13.78 3.24
N ASP A 12 -12.56 -14.57 2.18
CA ASP A 12 -13.34 -15.77 1.97
C ASP A 12 -12.98 -16.87 2.98
N GLY A 13 -13.82 -17.01 4.00
CA GLY A 13 -13.67 -18.03 5.04
C GLY A 13 -13.83 -19.47 4.54
N ARG A 14 -14.32 -19.69 3.32
CA ARG A 14 -14.43 -21.02 2.71
C ARG A 14 -13.09 -21.52 2.16
N LEU A 15 -12.13 -20.63 1.95
CA LEU A 15 -10.80 -20.99 1.47
C LEU A 15 -9.89 -21.42 2.61
N ALA A 16 -9.08 -22.44 2.36
CA ALA A 16 -8.02 -22.83 3.28
C ALA A 16 -7.12 -21.63 3.63
N HIS A 17 -6.73 -21.52 4.90
CA HIS A 17 -5.98 -20.37 5.42
C HIS A 17 -4.73 -20.03 4.58
N GLY A 18 -3.95 -21.02 4.16
CA GLY A 18 -2.79 -20.83 3.30
C GLY A 18 -3.11 -20.18 1.93
N ARG A 19 -4.28 -20.48 1.34
CA ARG A 19 -4.72 -19.82 0.09
C ARG A 19 -5.09 -18.36 0.31
N ARG A 20 -5.64 -18.04 1.48
CA ARG A 20 -5.97 -16.67 1.88
C ARG A 20 -4.70 -15.87 2.13
N VAL A 21 -3.70 -16.45 2.80
CA VAL A 21 -2.37 -15.86 2.98
C VAL A 21 -1.69 -15.62 1.62
N ALA A 22 -1.72 -16.60 0.72
CA ALA A 22 -1.17 -16.42 -0.63
C ALA A 22 -1.87 -15.31 -1.43
N ALA A 23 -3.19 -15.14 -1.24
CA ALA A 23 -3.93 -14.02 -1.82
C ALA A 23 -3.48 -12.68 -1.23
N LEU A 24 -3.21 -12.59 0.08
CA LEU A 24 -2.65 -11.39 0.71
C LEU A 24 -1.25 -11.07 0.15
N CYS A 25 -0.35 -12.06 0.09
CA CYS A 25 0.98 -11.88 -0.49
C CYS A 25 0.90 -11.43 -1.96
N SER A 26 -0.10 -11.91 -2.70
CA SER A 26 -0.38 -11.48 -4.07
C SER A 26 -0.92 -10.03 -4.14
N CYS A 27 -1.68 -9.56 -3.15
CA CYS A 27 -2.08 -8.15 -3.03
C CYS A 27 -0.86 -7.26 -2.78
N VAL A 28 -0.01 -7.67 -1.82
CA VAL A 28 1.28 -7.01 -1.57
C VAL A 28 2.13 -7.05 -2.83
N SER A 29 2.07 -8.14 -3.61
CA SER A 29 2.78 -8.29 -4.87
C SER A 29 2.29 -7.43 -6.04
N GLN A 30 1.28 -6.58 -5.86
CA GLN A 30 0.88 -5.59 -6.87
C GLN A 30 1.08 -4.16 -6.39
N TYR A 31 1.16 -3.97 -5.08
CA TYR A 31 1.17 -2.66 -4.44
C TYR A 31 2.56 -2.30 -3.88
N HIS A 32 3.28 -3.29 -3.35
CA HIS A 32 4.67 -3.27 -2.82
C HIS A 32 5.24 -1.91 -2.37
N PRO A 33 4.58 -1.20 -1.46
CA PRO A 33 4.89 0.21 -1.16
C PRO A 33 6.30 0.44 -0.58
N ILE A 34 6.93 -0.53 0.09
CA ILE A 34 8.34 -0.47 0.54
C ILE A 34 9.18 -1.63 0.00
N GLY A 35 8.68 -2.31 -1.02
CA GLY A 35 9.17 -3.61 -1.49
C GLY A 35 8.45 -4.79 -0.83
N HIS A 36 8.45 -5.93 -1.52
CA HIS A 36 7.62 -7.10 -1.15
C HIS A 36 7.88 -7.57 0.29
N ARG A 37 9.13 -7.91 0.61
CA ARG A 37 9.52 -8.51 1.88
C ARG A 37 9.36 -7.53 3.05
N ALA A 38 9.73 -6.28 2.84
CA ALA A 38 9.59 -5.24 3.86
C ALA A 38 8.11 -4.96 4.18
N THR A 39 7.24 -4.96 3.17
CA THR A 39 5.80 -4.79 3.37
C THR A 39 5.21 -5.97 4.16
N LEU A 40 5.60 -7.21 3.83
CA LEU A 40 5.12 -8.39 4.56
C LEU A 40 5.57 -8.40 6.02
N SER A 41 6.82 -8.07 6.29
CA SER A 41 7.36 -7.96 7.65
C SER A 41 6.68 -6.85 8.45
N PHE A 42 6.42 -5.70 7.82
CA PHE A 42 5.67 -4.62 8.46
C PHE A 42 4.22 -5.01 8.79
N LEU A 43 3.55 -5.75 7.89
CA LEU A 43 2.21 -6.26 8.14
C LEU A 43 2.19 -7.27 9.30
N GLU A 44 3.24 -8.06 9.46
CA GLU A 44 3.37 -8.98 10.59
C GLU A 44 3.55 -8.24 11.92
N GLU A 45 4.38 -7.18 11.94
CA GLU A 45 4.54 -6.31 13.12
C GLU A 45 3.23 -5.57 13.46
N LEU A 46 2.50 -5.09 12.46
CA LEU A 46 1.30 -4.29 12.63
C LEU A 46 0.08 -5.12 13.05
N ALA A 47 -0.16 -6.24 12.38
CA ALA A 47 -1.38 -7.04 12.53
C ALA A 47 -1.20 -8.29 13.40
N GLY A 48 0.06 -8.67 13.67
CA GLY A 48 0.45 -9.92 14.31
C GLY A 48 0.67 -11.06 13.30
N PRO A 49 0.86 -12.31 13.77
CA PRO A 49 1.21 -13.47 12.93
C PRO A 49 0.03 -13.92 12.04
N TYR A 50 -0.13 -13.24 10.90
CA TYR A 50 -1.23 -13.44 9.95
C TYR A 50 -1.17 -14.78 9.22
N GLN A 51 -0.03 -15.47 9.22
CA GLN A 51 0.14 -16.81 8.64
C GLN A 51 -0.49 -17.91 9.52
N ARG A 52 -0.80 -17.59 10.78
CA ARG A 52 -1.34 -18.53 11.77
C ARG A 52 -2.71 -18.12 12.30
N HIS A 53 -3.01 -16.82 12.32
CA HIS A 53 -4.25 -16.31 12.89
C HIS A 53 -5.08 -15.57 11.85
N GLU A 54 -6.31 -16.03 11.67
CA GLU A 54 -7.29 -15.42 10.77
C GLU A 54 -7.58 -13.95 11.12
N ARG A 55 -7.71 -13.62 12.41
CA ARG A 55 -7.95 -12.22 12.83
C ARG A 55 -6.77 -11.32 12.45
N ALA A 56 -5.54 -11.82 12.59
CA ALA A 56 -4.35 -11.07 12.15
C ALA A 56 -4.32 -10.91 10.63
N LEU A 57 -4.74 -11.93 9.87
CA LEU A 57 -4.86 -11.86 8.42
C LEU A 57 -5.84 -10.78 7.93
N LEU A 58 -7.01 -10.69 8.56
CA LEU A 58 -8.00 -9.67 8.21
C LEU A 58 -7.52 -8.27 8.58
N ARG A 59 -6.90 -8.09 9.76
CA ARG A 59 -6.27 -6.81 10.14
C ARG A 59 -5.16 -6.39 9.19
N ALA A 60 -4.34 -7.33 8.72
CA ALA A 60 -3.29 -7.06 7.74
C ALA A 60 -3.89 -6.58 6.40
N LEU A 61 -5.00 -7.19 5.98
CA LEU A 61 -5.73 -6.78 4.77
C LEU A 61 -6.33 -5.37 4.93
N GLU A 62 -6.97 -5.08 6.06
CA GLU A 62 -7.55 -3.76 6.35
C GLU A 62 -6.49 -2.66 6.32
N ALA A 63 -5.32 -2.90 6.94
CA ALA A 63 -4.21 -1.96 6.90
C ALA A 63 -3.72 -1.70 5.46
N LEU A 64 -3.64 -2.77 4.64
CA LEU A 64 -3.24 -2.67 3.24
C LEU A 64 -4.26 -1.88 2.42
N GLU A 65 -5.56 -2.10 2.66
CA GLU A 65 -6.64 -1.38 1.99
C GLU A 65 -6.73 0.08 2.39
N ALA A 66 -6.61 0.40 3.68
CA ALA A 66 -6.57 1.76 4.16
C ALA A 66 -5.41 2.54 3.52
N SER A 67 -4.22 1.91 3.47
CA SER A 67 -3.07 2.49 2.78
C SER A 67 -3.36 2.73 1.29
N ARG A 68 -3.93 1.74 0.59
CA ARG A 68 -4.24 1.86 -0.83
C ARG A 68 -5.31 2.91 -1.11
N ALA A 69 -6.32 3.04 -0.26
CA ALA A 69 -7.38 4.04 -0.39
C ALA A 69 -6.82 5.47 -0.27
N ALA A 70 -5.95 5.70 0.72
CA ALA A 70 -5.26 6.98 0.86
C ALA A 70 -4.41 7.33 -0.38
N TRP A 71 -3.69 6.35 -0.92
CA TRP A 71 -2.92 6.53 -2.16
C TRP A 71 -3.81 6.88 -3.35
N LEU A 72 -4.93 6.17 -3.55
CA LEU A 72 -5.89 6.48 -4.62
C LEU A 72 -6.49 7.89 -4.48
N SER A 73 -6.76 8.34 -3.26
CA SER A 73 -7.22 9.72 -3.00
C SER A 73 -6.17 10.74 -3.45
N ALA A 74 -4.91 10.55 -3.04
CA ALA A 74 -3.81 11.44 -3.43
C ALA A 74 -3.58 11.46 -4.95
N VAL A 75 -3.73 10.31 -5.62
CA VAL A 75 -3.67 10.21 -7.09
C VAL A 75 -4.80 11.01 -7.73
N ALA A 76 -6.04 10.84 -7.26
CA ALA A 76 -7.19 11.57 -7.78
C ALA A 76 -7.06 13.09 -7.57
N GLU A 77 -6.56 13.52 -6.41
CA GLU A 77 -6.26 14.93 -6.12
C GLU A 77 -5.21 15.48 -7.09
N TYR A 78 -4.12 14.74 -7.30
CA TYR A 78 -3.09 15.12 -8.26
C TYR A 78 -3.65 15.22 -9.69
N GLU A 79 -4.43 14.23 -10.13
CA GLU A 79 -5.07 14.25 -11.45
C GLU A 79 -5.99 15.47 -11.62
N ASN A 80 -6.78 15.80 -10.61
CA ASN A 80 -7.64 16.97 -10.61
C ASN A 80 -6.85 18.29 -10.71
N LEU A 81 -5.74 18.40 -9.98
CA LEU A 81 -4.82 19.53 -10.09
C LEU A 81 -4.24 19.63 -11.50
N ARG A 82 -3.79 18.51 -12.06
CA ARG A 82 -3.22 18.45 -13.41
C ARG A 82 -4.23 18.77 -14.51
N VAL A 83 -5.50 18.38 -14.36
CA VAL A 83 -6.57 18.78 -15.28
C VAL A 83 -6.75 20.30 -15.27
N LYS A 84 -6.75 20.94 -14.09
CA LYS A 84 -6.83 22.40 -13.96
C LYS A 84 -5.62 23.10 -14.57
N GLU A 85 -4.41 22.65 -14.28
CA GLU A 85 -3.18 23.22 -14.84
C GLU A 85 -3.10 23.09 -16.36
N LYS A 86 -3.50 21.93 -16.92
CA LYS A 86 -3.58 21.72 -18.37
C LYS A 86 -4.55 22.69 -19.04
N ARG A 87 -5.71 22.96 -18.42
CA ARG A 87 -6.68 23.96 -18.92
C ARG A 87 -6.10 25.37 -18.91
N LEU A 88 -5.23 25.68 -17.96
CA LEU A 88 -4.50 26.95 -17.87
C LEU A 88 -3.22 27.00 -18.76
N GLY A 89 -3.02 26.01 -19.65
CA GLY A 89 -1.87 25.95 -20.56
C GLY A 89 -0.57 25.42 -19.94
N ARG A 90 -0.54 25.08 -18.65
CA ARG A 90 0.65 24.59 -17.94
C ARG A 90 0.80 23.08 -18.11
N ARG A 91 1.51 22.66 -19.17
CA ARG A 91 1.68 21.23 -19.51
C ARG A 91 2.80 20.52 -18.75
N VAL A 92 3.77 21.25 -18.18
CA VAL A 92 4.83 20.69 -17.33
C VAL A 92 4.34 20.67 -15.86
N PRO A 93 4.50 19.56 -15.12
CA PRO A 93 4.22 19.55 -13.68
C PRO A 93 5.14 20.51 -12.94
N ALA A 94 4.59 21.32 -12.03
CA ALA A 94 5.41 22.13 -11.14
C ALA A 94 6.23 21.23 -10.20
N HIS A 95 7.49 21.59 -9.96
CA HIS A 95 8.38 20.85 -9.04
C HIS A 95 7.81 20.71 -7.62
N ALA A 96 6.96 21.64 -7.18
CA ALA A 96 6.30 21.60 -5.87
C ALA A 96 5.16 20.57 -5.77
N CYS A 97 4.76 19.95 -6.89
CA CYS A 97 3.71 18.93 -6.92
C CYS A 97 4.15 17.77 -7.83
N PRO A 98 5.11 16.96 -7.38
CA PRO A 98 5.48 15.74 -8.10
C PRO A 98 4.29 14.78 -8.15
N PRO A 99 4.15 13.99 -9.23
CA PRO A 99 3.14 12.94 -9.25
C PRO A 99 3.39 11.96 -8.10
N PRO A 100 2.32 11.48 -7.42
CA PRO A 100 2.45 10.48 -6.37
C PRO A 100 3.19 9.26 -6.93
N GLY A 101 4.42 9.03 -6.44
CA GLY A 101 5.28 7.92 -6.84
C GLY A 101 6.62 8.28 -7.51
N LYS A 102 6.86 9.54 -7.93
CA LYS A 102 8.11 9.89 -8.65
C LYS A 102 9.33 10.18 -7.77
N GLU A 103 9.17 10.72 -6.57
CA GLU A 103 10.32 11.26 -5.82
C GLU A 103 10.92 10.34 -4.75
N SER A 104 10.20 9.30 -4.31
CA SER A 104 10.60 8.59 -3.08
C SER A 104 10.59 7.07 -3.15
N GLY A 105 10.19 6.45 -4.27
CA GLY A 105 10.13 4.98 -4.38
C GLY A 105 9.18 4.28 -3.39
N HIS A 106 8.54 5.02 -2.46
CA HIS A 106 7.78 4.50 -1.35
C HIS A 106 6.49 5.30 -1.06
N TRP A 107 5.31 4.70 -1.28
CA TRP A 107 4.02 5.42 -1.35
C TRP A 107 3.39 5.70 0.01
N TYR A 108 3.99 5.18 1.09
CA TYR A 108 3.53 5.45 2.44
C TYR A 108 3.67 6.91 2.85
N SER A 109 4.41 7.76 2.13
CA SER A 109 4.57 9.19 2.46
C SER A 109 3.26 9.97 2.62
N THR A 110 2.12 9.42 2.17
CA THR A 110 0.80 10.06 2.20
C THR A 110 -0.06 9.71 3.43
N VAL A 111 0.30 8.69 4.24
CA VAL A 111 -0.41 8.39 5.50
C VAL A 111 0.54 8.70 6.67
N PRO A 112 0.43 9.86 7.35
CA PRO A 112 1.49 10.38 8.22
C PRO A 112 2.02 9.40 9.28
N HIS A 113 1.14 8.66 9.95
CA HIS A 113 1.53 7.74 11.03
C HIS A 113 2.06 6.37 10.54
N LEU A 114 1.58 5.90 9.38
CA LEU A 114 2.11 4.67 8.76
C LEU A 114 3.39 4.97 7.98
N SER A 115 3.55 6.18 7.45
CA SER A 115 4.74 6.63 6.72
C SER A 115 5.98 6.60 7.59
N GLU A 116 5.90 7.13 8.80
CA GLU A 116 7.03 7.19 9.73
C GLU A 116 7.42 5.80 10.24
N ARG A 117 6.44 4.98 10.63
CA ARG A 117 6.68 3.60 11.08
C ARG A 117 7.18 2.70 9.95
N ALA A 118 6.56 2.76 8.77
CA ALA A 118 6.97 1.97 7.62
C ALA A 118 8.34 2.41 7.07
N ALA A 119 8.64 3.72 7.04
CA ALA A 119 9.96 4.21 6.65
C ALA A 119 11.04 3.81 7.67
N SER A 120 10.74 3.92 8.97
CA SER A 120 11.64 3.45 10.03
C SER A 120 11.88 1.95 9.94
N HIS A 121 10.85 1.16 9.65
CA HIS A 121 10.94 -0.28 9.49
C HIS A 121 11.71 -0.68 8.22
N ALA A 122 11.48 0.00 7.09
CA ALA A 122 12.24 -0.21 5.86
C ALA A 122 13.73 0.14 6.03
N ARG A 123 14.06 1.19 6.80
CA ARG A 123 15.44 1.51 7.16
C ARG A 123 16.07 0.44 8.06
N LYS A 124 15.35 -0.04 9.07
CA LYS A 124 15.81 -1.15 9.94
C LYS A 124 16.13 -2.40 9.13
N LEU A 125 15.26 -2.79 8.19
CA LEU A 125 15.47 -3.97 7.34
C LEU A 125 16.60 -3.84 6.31
N ARG A 126 17.03 -2.62 5.95
CA ARG A 126 18.20 -2.41 5.08
C ARG A 126 19.53 -2.40 5.84
N ALA A 127 19.49 -2.26 7.16
CA ALA A 127 20.66 -2.19 8.03
C ALA A 127 20.98 -3.53 8.73
N SER A 128 20.19 -4.57 8.50
CA SER A 128 20.39 -5.95 8.97
C SER A 128 20.72 -6.87 7.81
#